data_AF-A0A1Q4X1J1-F1
#
_entry.id   AF-A0A1Q4X1J1-F1
#
_cell.length_a   1.000
_cell.length_b   1.000
_cell.length_c   1.000
_cell.angle_alpha   90.00
_cell.angle_beta   90.00
_cell.angle_gamma   90.00
#
_symmetry.space_group_name_H-M   'P 1'
#
loop_
_entity.id
_entity.type
_entity.pdbx_description
1 polymer ?
#
loop_
_entity_poly.entity_id
_entity_poly.type
_entity_poly.pdbx_seq_one_letter_code
_entity_poly.pdbx_strand_id
1 'polypeptide(L)'
;MLAGDVSSSLDRGCSSRFEHRSRRRTSVTFEEQRTTVAKGLGMRPRLRADVRYVKSPDGVYVRGSAGACTLTGGASYEWLDRLAPFLTGEHALTDLVAPLRDEQRDVVEHLVRSLVEQRLLVDAREDRPHSLSADEQREYAPEIAFLRYGADSAEHRFERLRSARVALAGGGPVLAAVLEAGLRSGWRRVAVWTDAAEVDGLRAVARGAVRDAAQDVVVDVGSPSDADLLLRVSDRPDDVVPLGARAVGQVLVVGDEAWVTAVGPPGRVAMSCLRRLGALRGGDDDLVTGPVPGIIAAHVVLSCFHHLTGTADEAAEPVLTRIDLRTLSARTHRPLPYTFSDVVPAVAPEDRADERLVDERVGVLRRLDEDDLPQVPLAVCRATVSDPESVLPPWAPLPVVVGWGFDRERSRSHAVLAALATYGSLMGRGGAGVDLLTGRPCALPAVAARAPYRAPVGVAAGRSWGDAVAAGLRAHCEALLADRPEPGRPCDPDTVVRSSGDERAAELVRLLRAGGKPVVVSDLGDVLGVPAFRLRVAGDCVVTCAATTAEALRDGLERVLLHRQCEVEPVITRWVAEGDGVPAADDPRCRALAAALRRAGHSPAAVPLVVDDAVRERVPCLVRVVVDGD
;
A
#
# COMPACT_ATOMS: atom_id res chain seq x y z
N MET A 1 13.20 11.53 53.02
CA MET A 1 12.87 11.00 54.36
C MET A 1 11.49 10.38 54.24
N LEU A 2 11.20 9.09 54.38
CA LEU A 2 11.84 7.85 54.85
C LEU A 2 11.13 6.73 54.03
N ALA A 3 11.81 5.86 53.28
CA ALA A 3 12.36 4.55 53.68
C ALA A 3 11.37 3.63 54.44
N GLY A 4 11.10 2.44 53.87
CA GLY A 4 10.48 1.32 54.61
C GLY A 4 9.94 0.17 53.73
N ASP A 5 10.78 -0.85 53.53
CA ASP A 5 10.54 -2.17 52.93
C ASP A 5 9.24 -2.91 53.29
N VAL A 6 8.70 -3.71 52.35
CA VAL A 6 8.25 -5.09 52.60
C VAL A 6 8.45 -5.97 51.36
N SER A 7 9.25 -7.02 51.52
CA SER A 7 9.34 -8.21 50.67
C SER A 7 8.25 -9.23 51.05
N SER A 8 7.61 -9.87 50.07
CA SER A 8 7.52 -11.35 49.91
C SER A 8 6.24 -11.87 49.20
N SER A 9 6.48 -12.88 48.34
CA SER A 9 5.60 -13.99 47.91
C SER A 9 4.38 -13.66 47.03
N LEU A 10 4.43 -13.90 45.71
CA LEU A 10 4.09 -15.19 45.04
C LEU A 10 2.71 -15.73 45.42
N ASP A 11 1.76 -15.79 44.49
CA ASP A 11 1.49 -17.01 43.69
C ASP A 11 0.27 -16.86 42.73
N ARG A 12 0.33 -17.56 41.58
CA ARG A 12 -0.75 -17.89 40.59
C ARG A 12 -1.23 -16.76 39.64
N GLY A 13 -1.23 -16.91 38.32
CA GLY A 13 -0.85 -18.00 37.43
C GLY A 13 -1.32 -17.68 36.01
N CYS A 14 -0.55 -18.05 34.99
CA CYS A 14 -1.11 -18.36 33.67
C CYS A 14 -0.13 -19.28 32.91
N SER A 15 -0.64 -20.47 32.60
CA SER A 15 0.11 -21.62 32.08
C SER A 15 0.72 -21.38 30.70
N SER A 16 2.00 -21.71 30.63
CA SER A 16 2.78 -21.96 29.43
C SER A 16 2.25 -23.17 28.63
N ARG A 17 1.98 -22.97 27.34
CA ARG A 17 2.16 -24.03 26.32
C ARG A 17 3.52 -23.81 25.67
N PHE A 18 4.54 -24.49 26.17
CA PHE A 18 5.80 -24.69 25.46
C PHE A 18 5.96 -26.20 25.26
N GLU A 19 5.99 -26.60 24.00
CA GLU A 19 6.14 -28.00 23.60
C GLU A 19 7.50 -28.55 24.01
N HIS A 20 7.45 -29.72 24.63
CA HIS A 20 8.59 -30.58 24.90
C HIS A 20 9.26 -31.03 23.59
N ARG A 21 10.41 -30.44 23.24
CA ARG A 21 11.36 -31.10 22.33
C ARG A 21 12.42 -31.87 23.12
N SER A 22 12.20 -33.18 23.12
CA SER A 22 13.07 -34.29 23.50
C SER A 22 14.58 -33.97 23.51
N ARG A 23 15.20 -34.19 24.68
CA ARG A 23 16.66 -34.32 24.87
C ARG A 23 17.13 -35.59 24.14
N ARG A 24 17.66 -35.46 22.93
CA ARG A 24 18.58 -36.45 22.36
C ARG A 24 19.98 -36.16 22.86
N ARG A 25 20.48 -37.03 23.74
CA ARG A 25 21.91 -37.16 24.06
C ARG A 25 22.59 -37.69 22.81
N THR A 26 23.18 -36.82 22.01
CA THR A 26 24.02 -37.22 20.88
C THR A 26 25.43 -37.43 21.42
N SER A 27 25.83 -38.68 21.54
CA SER A 27 27.23 -39.05 21.72
C SER A 27 27.99 -38.58 20.49
N VAL A 28 28.71 -37.46 20.62
CA VAL A 28 29.58 -36.94 19.57
C VAL A 28 30.75 -37.92 19.43
N THR A 29 30.86 -38.56 18.28
CA THR A 29 31.99 -39.41 17.92
C THR A 29 33.24 -38.54 17.76
N PHE A 30 34.39 -39.03 18.24
CA PHE A 30 35.70 -38.35 18.18
C PHE A 30 36.10 -37.88 16.76
N GLU A 31 35.45 -38.38 15.71
CA GLU A 31 35.69 -38.06 14.30
C GLU A 31 34.97 -36.76 13.86
N GLU A 32 33.76 -36.48 14.36
CA GLU A 32 33.07 -35.20 14.14
C GLU A 32 33.73 -34.04 14.90
N GLN A 33 34.29 -34.33 16.09
CA GLN A 33 35.14 -33.38 16.82
C GLN A 33 36.43 -33.06 16.07
N ARG A 34 37.12 -34.05 15.48
CA ARG A 34 38.32 -33.81 14.66
C ARG A 34 38.02 -33.01 13.39
N THR A 35 36.85 -33.21 12.77
CA THR A 35 36.44 -32.47 11.56
C THR A 35 36.04 -31.03 11.88
N THR A 36 35.39 -30.79 13.04
CA THR A 36 35.05 -29.45 13.53
C THR A 36 36.28 -28.65 13.96
N VAL A 37 37.24 -29.30 14.63
CA VAL A 37 38.54 -28.72 15.02
C VAL A 37 39.41 -28.43 13.79
N ALA A 38 39.43 -29.33 12.79
CA ALA A 38 40.13 -29.10 11.52
C ALA A 38 39.51 -27.97 10.68
N LYS A 39 38.18 -27.81 10.72
CA LYS A 39 37.47 -26.70 10.07
C LYS A 39 37.75 -25.36 10.76
N GLY A 40 37.88 -25.36 12.09
CA GLY A 40 38.26 -24.21 12.91
C GLY A 40 39.72 -23.76 12.79
N LEU A 41 40.67 -24.67 12.57
CA LEU A 41 42.10 -24.31 12.47
C LEU A 41 42.47 -23.61 11.16
N GLY A 42 41.89 -24.01 10.02
CA GLY A 42 42.18 -23.36 8.73
C GLY A 42 41.44 -22.04 8.49
N MET A 43 40.56 -21.61 9.42
CA MET A 43 39.67 -20.47 9.22
C MET A 43 40.43 -19.16 9.08
N ARG A 44 39.91 -18.25 8.26
CA ARG A 44 40.43 -16.90 8.11
C ARG A 44 39.47 -15.93 8.79
N PRO A 45 39.64 -15.68 10.11
CA PRO A 45 38.65 -14.95 10.87
C PRO A 45 38.60 -13.48 10.44
N ARG A 46 37.41 -13.02 10.09
CA ARG A 46 37.13 -11.61 9.78
C ARG A 46 36.02 -11.09 10.68
N LEU A 47 36.31 -10.06 11.45
CA LEU A 47 35.30 -9.36 12.25
C LEU A 47 34.39 -8.56 11.32
N ARG A 48 33.07 -8.65 11.50
CA ARG A 48 32.16 -7.86 10.66
C ARG A 48 32.30 -6.37 10.95
N ALA A 49 32.15 -5.53 9.92
CA ALA A 49 32.38 -4.08 10.02
C ALA A 49 31.35 -3.36 10.92
N ASP A 50 30.17 -3.96 11.12
CA ASP A 50 29.09 -3.45 11.97
C ASP A 50 29.25 -3.80 13.45
N VAL A 51 30.27 -4.57 13.80
CA VAL A 51 30.53 -4.99 15.18
C VAL A 51 31.11 -3.83 15.99
N ARG A 52 30.53 -3.63 17.16
CA ARG A 52 31.01 -2.71 18.21
C ARG A 52 31.15 -3.49 19.50
N TYR A 53 32.17 -3.15 20.29
CA TYR A 53 32.39 -3.78 21.58
C TYR A 53 32.76 -2.76 22.65
N VAL A 54 32.30 -3.00 23.88
CA VAL A 54 32.51 -2.12 25.03
C VAL A 54 32.86 -2.94 26.28
N LYS A 55 33.73 -2.39 27.12
CA LYS A 55 34.08 -3.01 28.41
C LYS A 55 32.87 -3.00 29.35
N SER A 56 32.60 -4.13 30.00
CA SER A 56 31.49 -4.37 30.91
C SER A 56 32.03 -4.87 32.27
N PRO A 57 31.33 -4.70 33.41
CA PRO A 57 31.76 -5.25 34.70
C PRO A 57 32.10 -6.74 34.66
N ASP A 58 31.39 -7.51 33.83
CA ASP A 58 31.56 -8.97 33.70
C ASP A 58 32.57 -9.37 32.60
N GLY A 59 33.12 -8.42 31.84
CA GLY A 59 34.04 -8.68 30.71
C GLY A 59 33.88 -7.72 29.54
N VAL A 60 33.43 -8.20 28.38
CA VAL A 60 33.18 -7.37 27.18
C VAL A 60 31.82 -7.68 26.55
N TYR A 61 31.06 -6.63 26.25
CA TYR A 61 29.82 -6.72 25.49
C TYR A 61 30.09 -6.40 24.03
N VAL A 62 29.71 -7.31 23.13
CA VAL A 62 29.88 -7.20 21.68
C VAL A 62 28.51 -7.21 21.03
N ARG A 63 28.27 -6.27 20.12
CA ARG A 63 27.00 -6.12 19.40
C ARG A 63 27.25 -5.84 17.92
N GLY A 64 26.45 -6.47 17.07
CA GLY A 64 26.32 -6.17 15.65
C GLY A 64 24.84 -6.22 15.23
N SER A 65 24.58 -6.02 13.95
CA SER A 65 23.25 -6.16 13.34
C SER A 65 22.73 -7.59 13.38
N ALA A 66 23.63 -8.58 13.35
CA ALA A 66 23.28 -10.01 13.32
C ALA A 66 23.09 -10.64 14.71
N GLY A 67 23.52 -9.98 15.79
CA GLY A 67 23.47 -10.55 17.14
C GLY A 67 24.21 -9.71 18.19
N ALA A 68 24.22 -10.20 19.42
CA ALA A 68 25.00 -9.62 20.51
C ALA A 68 25.40 -10.70 21.51
N CYS A 69 26.57 -10.55 22.14
CA CYS A 69 27.02 -11.44 23.19
C CYS A 69 27.83 -10.72 24.26
N THR A 70 27.86 -11.31 25.45
CA THR A 70 28.75 -10.89 26.53
C THR A 70 29.79 -11.99 26.72
N LEU A 71 31.06 -11.66 26.48
CA LEU A 71 32.17 -12.55 26.81
C LEU A 71 32.56 -12.27 28.26
N THR A 72 32.41 -13.28 29.11
CA THR A 72 32.72 -13.18 30.54
C THR A 72 34.22 -13.33 30.80
N GLY A 73 34.74 -12.63 31.81
CA GLY A 73 36.15 -12.70 32.22
C GLY A 73 36.87 -11.35 32.19
N GLY A 74 37.68 -11.09 33.23
CA GLY A 74 38.33 -9.79 33.43
C GLY A 74 39.34 -9.39 32.36
N ALA A 75 39.89 -10.36 31.60
CA ALA A 75 40.84 -10.13 30.52
C ALA A 75 40.23 -10.20 29.11
N SER A 76 38.93 -10.53 28.98
CA SER A 76 38.28 -10.78 27.68
C SER A 76 38.24 -9.54 26.78
N TYR A 77 38.12 -8.35 27.36
CA TYR A 77 38.22 -7.07 26.64
C TYR A 77 39.62 -6.84 26.05
N GLU A 78 40.67 -7.06 26.84
CA GLU A 78 42.05 -6.85 26.40
C GLU A 78 42.47 -7.83 25.30
N TRP A 79 41.98 -9.07 25.38
CA TRP A 79 42.18 -10.06 24.32
C TRP A 79 41.47 -9.66 23.03
N LEU A 80 40.20 -9.25 23.09
CA LEU A 80 39.46 -8.81 21.91
C LEU A 80 40.09 -7.56 21.27
N ASP A 81 40.49 -6.58 22.07
CA ASP A 81 41.12 -5.33 21.62
C ASP A 81 42.46 -5.60 20.91
N ARG A 82 43.25 -6.54 21.42
CA ARG A 82 44.52 -6.97 20.78
C ARG A 82 44.32 -7.80 19.53
N LEU A 83 43.28 -8.63 19.48
CA LEU A 83 43.01 -9.50 18.34
C LEU A 83 42.33 -8.76 17.19
N ALA A 84 41.42 -7.81 17.49
CA ALA A 84 40.59 -7.12 16.50
C ALA A 84 41.36 -6.58 15.27
N PRO A 85 42.56 -5.97 15.39
CA PRO A 85 43.34 -5.50 14.24
C PRO A 85 43.80 -6.62 13.28
N PHE A 86 43.86 -7.87 13.74
CA PHE A 86 44.30 -9.03 12.96
C PHE A 86 43.13 -9.87 12.44
N LEU A 87 41.89 -9.59 12.87
CA LEU A 87 40.67 -10.25 12.40
C LEU A 87 40.19 -9.63 11.07
N THR A 88 41.07 -9.56 10.08
CA THR A 88 40.82 -8.96 8.75
C THR A 88 40.42 -10.01 7.70
N GLY A 89 40.60 -11.30 7.98
CA GLY A 89 40.48 -12.40 7.02
C GLY A 89 41.77 -12.71 6.24
N GLU A 90 42.83 -11.92 6.39
CA GLU A 90 44.12 -12.14 5.71
C GLU A 90 45.03 -13.16 6.41
N HIS A 91 44.79 -13.40 7.70
CA HIS A 91 45.54 -14.35 8.53
C HIS A 91 44.71 -15.60 8.79
N ALA A 92 45.34 -16.79 8.75
CA ALA A 92 44.68 -18.00 9.24
C ALA A 92 44.67 -18.00 10.78
N LEU A 93 43.63 -18.56 11.40
CA LEU A 93 43.55 -18.66 12.86
C LEU A 93 44.75 -19.43 13.42
N THR A 94 45.23 -20.46 12.72
CA THR A 94 46.48 -21.17 13.04
C THR A 94 47.68 -20.25 13.16
N ASP A 95 47.80 -19.26 12.27
CA ASP A 95 48.94 -18.34 12.25
C ASP A 95 48.86 -17.33 13.40
N LEU A 96 47.64 -16.93 13.76
CA LEU A 96 47.37 -16.02 14.88
C LEU A 96 47.62 -16.68 16.25
N VAL A 97 47.34 -17.98 16.39
CA VAL A 97 47.53 -18.71 17.67
C VAL A 97 48.86 -19.45 17.79
N ALA A 98 49.61 -19.62 16.69
CA ALA A 98 50.92 -20.28 16.70
C ALA A 98 51.95 -19.67 17.67
N PRO A 99 52.01 -18.34 17.88
CA PRO A 99 52.96 -17.71 18.81
C PRO A 99 52.55 -17.79 20.29
N LEU A 100 51.34 -18.25 20.60
CA LEU A 100 50.75 -18.21 21.94
C LEU A 100 50.98 -19.50 22.74
N ARG A 101 51.00 -19.41 24.07
CA ARG A 101 51.01 -20.57 24.97
C ARG A 101 49.68 -21.33 24.89
N ASP A 102 49.67 -22.61 25.27
CA ASP A 102 48.47 -23.47 25.17
C ASP A 102 47.25 -22.86 25.89
N GLU A 103 47.42 -22.36 27.12
CA GLU A 103 46.34 -21.69 27.87
C GLU A 103 45.81 -20.42 27.18
N GLN A 104 46.67 -19.70 26.45
CA GLN A 104 46.29 -18.49 25.72
C GLN A 104 45.59 -18.83 24.41
N ARG A 105 46.02 -19.91 23.75
CA ARG A 105 45.37 -20.45 22.55
C ARG A 105 43.92 -20.83 22.85
N ASP A 106 43.67 -21.54 23.95
CA ASP A 106 42.33 -21.94 24.34
C ASP A 106 41.39 -20.74 24.55
N VAL A 107 41.91 -19.64 25.12
CA VAL A 107 41.15 -18.38 25.31
C VAL A 107 40.80 -17.74 23.96
N VAL A 108 41.76 -17.64 23.04
CA VAL A 108 41.53 -17.07 21.71
C VAL A 108 40.55 -17.92 20.90
N GLU A 109 40.71 -19.25 20.92
CA GLU A 109 39.80 -20.17 20.22
C GLU A 109 38.38 -20.13 20.80
N HIS A 110 38.23 -20.03 22.13
CA HIS A 110 36.92 -19.84 22.75
C HIS A 110 36.27 -18.52 22.35
N LEU A 111 37.02 -17.41 22.37
CA LEU A 111 36.55 -16.09 21.95
C LEU A 111 36.09 -16.08 20.49
N VAL A 112 36.91 -16.61 19.57
CA VAL A 112 36.58 -16.68 18.14
C VAL A 112 35.32 -17.52 17.92
N ARG A 113 35.21 -18.68 18.58
CA ARG A 113 34.01 -19.54 18.51
C ARG A 113 32.75 -18.81 18.99
N SER A 114 32.81 -18.12 20.13
CA SER A 114 31.65 -17.37 20.65
C SER A 114 31.22 -16.25 19.70
N LEU A 115 32.16 -15.59 19.01
CA LEU A 115 31.83 -14.58 18.00
C LEU A 115 31.24 -15.19 16.73
N VAL A 116 31.71 -16.37 16.30
CA VAL A 116 31.16 -17.10 15.13
C VAL A 116 29.75 -17.61 15.42
N GLU A 117 29.50 -18.20 16.60
CA GLU A 117 28.18 -18.70 17.02
C GLU A 117 27.11 -17.61 16.96
N GLN A 118 27.51 -16.36 17.24
CA GLN A 118 26.64 -15.19 17.26
C GLN A 118 26.67 -14.39 15.94
N ARG A 119 27.34 -14.94 14.90
CA ARG A 119 27.49 -14.34 13.56
C ARG A 119 28.15 -12.95 13.56
N LEU A 120 28.97 -12.65 14.57
CA LEU A 120 29.74 -11.41 14.70
C LEU A 120 31.11 -11.52 14.01
N LEU A 121 31.59 -12.74 13.80
CA LEU A 121 32.82 -13.07 13.09
C LEU A 121 32.49 -14.06 11.98
N VAL A 122 33.05 -13.84 10.79
CA VAL A 122 32.85 -14.70 9.61
C VAL A 122 34.18 -15.31 9.17
N ASP A 123 34.14 -16.50 8.58
CA ASP A 123 35.32 -17.09 7.92
C ASP A 123 35.40 -16.55 6.49
N ALA A 124 36.44 -15.78 6.18
CA ALA A 124 36.61 -15.19 4.86
C ALA A 124 36.77 -16.24 3.74
N ARG A 125 37.06 -17.51 4.07
CA ARG A 125 37.07 -18.61 3.08
C ARG A 125 35.68 -18.98 2.56
N GLU A 126 34.64 -18.62 3.29
CA GLU A 126 33.24 -18.86 2.88
C GLU A 126 32.74 -17.79 1.91
N ASP A 127 33.53 -16.75 1.62
CA ASP A 127 33.19 -15.77 0.60
C ASP A 127 33.13 -16.40 -0.78
N ARG A 128 32.11 -16.02 -1.55
CA ARG A 128 31.95 -16.46 -2.94
C ARG A 128 33.08 -15.88 -3.79
N PRO A 129 33.62 -16.65 -4.75
CA PRO A 129 34.67 -16.18 -5.63
C PRO A 129 34.19 -15.00 -6.49
N HIS A 130 35.13 -14.11 -6.83
CA HIS A 130 34.91 -12.98 -7.74
C HIS A 130 36.12 -12.80 -8.66
N SER A 131 35.93 -12.05 -9.76
CA SER A 131 36.96 -11.74 -10.76
C SER A 131 37.33 -10.26 -10.84
N LEU A 132 36.89 -9.43 -9.88
CA LEU A 132 37.29 -8.02 -9.77
C LEU A 132 38.82 -7.85 -9.74
N SER A 133 39.33 -6.99 -10.61
CA SER A 133 40.74 -6.61 -10.61
C SER A 133 41.12 -5.84 -9.33
N ALA A 134 42.42 -5.80 -9.01
CA ALA A 134 42.92 -5.02 -7.87
C ALA A 134 42.65 -3.52 -8.04
N ASP A 135 42.61 -3.02 -9.28
CA ASP A 135 42.30 -1.62 -9.57
C ASP A 135 40.82 -1.31 -9.32
N GLU A 136 39.91 -2.19 -9.77
CA GLU A 136 38.47 -2.06 -9.46
C GLU A 136 38.20 -2.13 -7.95
N GLN A 137 38.89 -3.00 -7.22
CA GLN A 137 38.75 -3.10 -5.77
C GLN A 137 39.23 -1.84 -5.05
N ARG A 138 40.29 -1.17 -5.55
CA ARG A 138 40.79 0.09 -4.98
C ARG A 138 39.87 1.26 -5.32
N GLU A 139 39.41 1.36 -6.56
CA GLU A 139 38.55 2.45 -7.03
C GLU A 139 37.20 2.45 -6.31
N TYR A 140 36.62 1.27 -6.10
CA TYR A 140 35.30 1.08 -5.46
C TYR A 140 35.39 0.54 -4.02
N ALA A 141 36.52 0.78 -3.35
CA ALA A 141 36.70 0.39 -1.96
C ALA A 141 35.57 0.88 -1.03
N PRO A 142 35.04 2.12 -1.17
CA PRO A 142 33.93 2.60 -0.34
C PRO A 142 32.63 1.80 -0.54
N GLU A 143 32.25 1.51 -1.77
CA GLU A 143 31.01 0.78 -2.12
C GLU A 143 31.10 -0.69 -1.66
N ILE A 144 32.27 -1.32 -1.83
CA ILE A 144 32.53 -2.67 -1.33
C ILE A 144 32.50 -2.66 0.20
N ALA A 145 33.11 -1.67 0.86
CA ALA A 145 33.07 -1.54 2.32
C ALA A 145 31.64 -1.36 2.85
N PHE A 146 30.79 -0.60 2.14
CA PHE A 146 29.37 -0.47 2.47
C PHE A 146 28.66 -1.83 2.42
N LEU A 147 28.90 -2.64 1.39
CA LEU A 147 28.36 -4.00 1.31
C LEU A 147 28.84 -4.90 2.45
N ARG A 148 30.14 -4.83 2.80
CA ARG A 148 30.74 -5.62 3.90
C ARG A 148 30.09 -5.34 5.26
N TYR A 149 29.44 -4.19 5.44
CA TYR A 149 28.70 -3.87 6.67
C TYR A 149 27.45 -4.74 6.84
N GLY A 150 26.68 -4.90 5.76
CA GLY A 150 25.36 -5.56 5.81
C GLY A 150 25.35 -7.01 5.31
N ALA A 151 26.29 -7.39 4.44
CA ALA A 151 26.24 -8.64 3.69
C ALA A 151 27.60 -9.37 3.62
N ASP A 152 27.52 -10.68 3.40
CA ASP A 152 28.64 -11.57 3.09
C ASP A 152 29.10 -11.42 1.63
N SER A 153 30.33 -11.85 1.30
CA SER A 153 30.83 -11.88 -0.09
C SER A 153 30.68 -10.56 -0.84
N ALA A 154 31.09 -9.45 -0.23
CA ALA A 154 30.86 -8.09 -0.73
C ALA A 154 31.41 -7.87 -2.15
N GLU A 155 32.59 -8.39 -2.44
CA GLU A 155 33.28 -8.29 -3.72
C GLU A 155 32.51 -9.04 -4.82
N HIS A 156 32.03 -10.25 -4.53
CA HIS A 156 31.18 -11.00 -5.45
C HIS A 156 29.84 -10.29 -5.71
N ARG A 157 29.23 -9.70 -4.68
CA ARG A 157 27.99 -8.94 -4.82
C ARG A 157 28.19 -7.67 -5.63
N PHE A 158 29.32 -6.99 -5.44
CA PHE A 158 29.70 -5.82 -6.22
C PHE A 158 30.01 -6.18 -7.69
N GLU A 159 30.70 -7.30 -7.93
CA GLU A 159 30.90 -7.84 -9.28
C GLU A 159 29.57 -8.09 -10.00
N ARG A 160 28.56 -8.59 -9.28
CA ARG A 160 27.23 -8.79 -9.85
C ARG A 160 26.60 -7.48 -10.32
N LEU A 161 26.76 -6.40 -9.54
CA LEU A 161 26.36 -5.06 -9.95
C LEU A 161 27.12 -4.59 -11.20
N ARG A 162 28.45 -4.77 -11.24
CA ARG A 162 29.27 -4.42 -12.41
C ARG A 162 28.93 -5.23 -13.65
N SER A 163 28.42 -6.44 -13.49
CA SER A 163 28.06 -7.33 -14.61
C SER A 163 26.69 -7.03 -15.22
N ALA A 164 25.84 -6.28 -14.52
CA ALA A 164 24.49 -5.96 -14.94
C ALA A 164 24.47 -4.97 -16.11
N ARG A 165 23.54 -5.19 -17.05
CA ARG A 165 23.19 -4.24 -18.11
C ARG A 165 22.12 -3.29 -17.59
N VAL A 166 22.48 -2.02 -17.40
CA VAL A 166 21.58 -0.99 -16.87
C VAL A 166 21.07 -0.13 -18.01
N ALA A 167 19.75 0.01 -18.06
CA ALA A 167 19.03 0.80 -19.02
C ALA A 167 18.38 2.01 -18.33
N LEU A 168 18.59 3.22 -18.87
CA LEU A 168 17.97 4.46 -18.39
C LEU A 168 17.09 5.05 -19.49
N ALA A 169 15.84 5.36 -19.20
CA ALA A 169 14.92 5.99 -20.15
C ALA A 169 14.30 7.25 -19.55
N GLY A 170 14.19 8.31 -20.34
CA GLY A 170 13.54 9.56 -19.92
C GLY A 170 14.31 10.79 -20.37
N GLY A 171 14.16 11.88 -19.61
CA GLY A 171 14.93 13.09 -19.84
C GLY A 171 15.09 13.98 -18.62
N GLY A 172 15.76 15.11 -18.81
CA GLY A 172 15.91 16.18 -17.83
C GLY A 172 17.05 15.99 -16.81
N PRO A 173 17.19 16.94 -15.87
CA PRO A 173 18.31 17.00 -14.93
C PRO A 173 18.36 15.80 -13.97
N VAL A 174 17.22 15.19 -13.65
CA VAL A 174 17.17 13.97 -12.82
C VAL A 174 17.79 12.78 -13.55
N LEU A 175 17.53 12.61 -14.85
CA LEU A 175 18.16 11.55 -15.63
C LEU A 175 19.69 11.71 -15.66
N ALA A 176 20.17 12.94 -15.88
CA ALA A 176 21.60 13.25 -15.84
C ALA A 176 22.22 12.90 -14.49
N ALA A 177 21.56 13.28 -13.38
CA ALA A 177 22.03 12.97 -12.03
C ALA A 177 22.01 11.45 -11.73
N VAL A 178 21.01 10.71 -12.22
CA VAL A 178 20.94 9.25 -12.11
C VAL A 178 22.08 8.58 -12.87
N LEU A 179 22.37 9.03 -14.09
CA LEU A 179 23.49 8.56 -14.89
C LEU A 179 24.82 8.79 -14.16
N GLU A 180 25.05 10.01 -13.67
CA GLU A 180 26.26 10.38 -12.94
C GLU A 180 26.43 9.55 -11.66
N ALA A 181 25.39 9.48 -10.82
CA ALA A 181 25.43 8.73 -9.56
C ALA A 181 25.60 7.22 -9.80
N GLY A 182 24.95 6.66 -10.83
CA GLY A 182 25.07 5.26 -11.18
C GLY A 182 26.46 4.87 -11.67
N LEU A 183 27.07 5.70 -12.54
CA LEU A 183 28.46 5.50 -12.98
C LEU A 183 29.44 5.60 -11.81
N ARG A 184 29.23 6.56 -10.90
CA ARG A 184 30.07 6.69 -9.70
C ARG A 184 29.92 5.53 -8.72
N SER A 185 28.76 4.88 -8.72
CA SER A 185 28.45 3.70 -7.90
C SER A 185 28.88 2.38 -8.55
N GLY A 186 29.51 2.41 -9.74
CA GLY A 186 30.13 1.25 -10.36
C GLY A 186 29.34 0.59 -11.49
N TRP A 187 28.30 1.22 -12.06
CA TRP A 187 27.67 0.69 -13.27
C TRP A 187 28.65 0.61 -14.43
N ARG A 188 28.76 -0.57 -15.03
CA ARG A 188 29.73 -0.82 -16.10
C ARG A 188 29.14 -0.70 -17.50
N ARG A 189 27.95 -1.26 -17.73
CA ARG A 189 27.28 -1.24 -19.04
C ARG A 189 26.00 -0.45 -18.92
N VAL A 190 26.01 0.79 -19.40
CA VAL A 190 24.88 1.71 -19.31
C VAL A 190 24.41 2.10 -20.70
N ALA A 191 23.14 1.87 -20.98
CA ALA A 191 22.47 2.39 -22.17
C ALA A 191 21.42 3.42 -21.76
N VAL A 192 21.43 4.58 -22.41
CA VAL A 192 20.54 5.70 -22.11
C VAL A 192 19.70 6.02 -23.34
N TRP A 193 18.38 6.00 -23.18
CA TRP A 193 17.41 6.37 -24.19
C TRP A 193 16.74 7.68 -23.79
N THR A 194 16.93 8.70 -24.61
CA THR A 194 16.39 10.05 -24.40
C THR A 194 15.96 10.65 -25.73
N ASP A 195 15.39 11.85 -25.68
CA ASP A 195 15.12 12.67 -26.84
C ASP A 195 16.41 13.18 -27.49
N ALA A 196 16.38 13.37 -28.81
CA ALA A 196 17.54 13.79 -29.59
C ALA A 196 18.21 15.09 -29.08
N ALA A 197 17.45 15.97 -28.43
CA ALA A 197 17.94 17.23 -27.88
C ALA A 197 18.86 17.06 -26.66
N GLU A 198 18.74 15.96 -25.91
CA GLU A 198 19.49 15.76 -24.65
C GLU A 198 20.74 14.89 -24.82
N VAL A 199 20.87 14.22 -25.97
CA VAL A 199 21.93 13.22 -26.25
C VAL A 199 23.33 13.76 -25.97
N ASP A 200 23.67 14.95 -26.48
CA ASP A 200 25.01 15.51 -26.33
C ASP A 200 25.30 15.93 -24.88
N GLY A 201 24.28 16.41 -24.16
CA GLY A 201 24.38 16.75 -22.74
C GLY A 201 24.67 15.51 -21.89
N LEU A 202 23.94 14.42 -22.10
CA LEU A 202 24.14 13.17 -21.38
C LEU A 202 25.48 12.51 -21.72
N ARG A 203 25.96 12.61 -22.96
CA ARG A 203 27.32 12.18 -23.34
C ARG A 203 28.40 12.99 -22.63
N ALA A 204 28.18 14.28 -22.38
CA ALA A 204 29.10 15.09 -21.60
C ALA A 204 29.11 14.67 -20.11
N VAL A 205 27.92 14.43 -19.52
CA VAL A 205 27.78 13.92 -18.15
C VAL A 205 28.50 12.57 -18.00
N ALA A 206 28.26 11.63 -18.92
CA ALA A 206 28.93 10.33 -18.91
C ALA A 206 30.46 10.47 -18.90
N ARG A 207 31.04 11.29 -19.80
CA ARG A 207 32.48 11.53 -19.86
C ARG A 207 33.06 12.10 -18.57
N GLY A 208 32.30 12.91 -17.83
CA GLY A 208 32.74 13.47 -16.55
C GLY A 208 32.52 12.55 -15.34
N ALA A 209 31.71 11.50 -15.49
CA ALA A 209 31.31 10.61 -14.40
C ALA A 209 31.96 9.22 -14.46
N VAL A 210 32.52 8.82 -15.61
CA VAL A 210 33.30 7.58 -15.75
C VAL A 210 34.50 7.61 -14.79
N ARG A 211 34.62 6.57 -13.97
CA ARG A 211 35.67 6.33 -12.97
C ARG A 211 36.70 5.30 -13.43
N ASP A 212 36.32 4.36 -14.30
CA ASP A 212 37.23 3.32 -14.79
C ASP A 212 37.07 3.04 -16.30
N ALA A 213 38.15 2.57 -16.93
CA ALA A 213 38.21 2.34 -18.37
C ALA A 213 37.31 1.18 -18.86
N ALA A 214 36.78 0.38 -17.94
CA ALA A 214 35.91 -0.74 -18.25
C ALA A 214 34.44 -0.34 -18.35
N GLN A 215 34.08 0.91 -18.02
CA GLN A 215 32.74 1.47 -18.15
C GLN A 215 32.46 1.84 -19.61
N ASP A 216 31.33 1.36 -20.11
CA ASP A 216 30.81 1.58 -21.44
C ASP A 216 29.42 2.22 -21.35
N VAL A 217 29.28 3.39 -21.97
CA VAL A 217 28.07 4.21 -21.91
C VAL A 217 27.63 4.56 -23.32
N VAL A 218 26.44 4.11 -23.69
CA VAL A 218 25.80 4.43 -24.97
C VAL A 218 24.61 5.33 -24.70
N VAL A 219 24.50 6.42 -25.47
CA VAL A 219 23.36 7.35 -25.43
C VAL A 219 22.77 7.42 -26.83
N ASP A 220 21.52 7.00 -26.94
CA ASP A 220 20.80 6.86 -28.21
C ASP A 220 19.34 7.33 -28.10
N VAL A 221 18.67 7.43 -29.24
CA VAL A 221 17.25 7.78 -29.35
C VAL A 221 16.44 6.52 -29.59
N GLY A 222 15.29 6.37 -28.93
CA GLY A 222 14.36 5.27 -29.16
C GLY A 222 13.89 4.58 -27.88
N SER A 223 13.64 3.27 -27.97
CA SER A 223 13.14 2.47 -26.84
C SER A 223 14.17 1.45 -26.35
N PRO A 224 14.22 1.17 -25.03
CA PRO A 224 15.10 0.16 -24.49
C PRO A 224 14.77 -1.25 -24.98
N SER A 225 15.81 -2.05 -25.23
CA SER A 225 15.69 -3.49 -25.46
C SER A 225 16.71 -4.26 -24.58
N ASP A 226 16.28 -5.41 -24.04
CA ASP A 226 17.11 -6.42 -23.35
C ASP A 226 18.09 -5.88 -22.28
N ALA A 227 17.56 -5.48 -21.11
CA ALA A 227 18.34 -5.01 -19.96
C ALA A 227 18.11 -5.87 -18.71
N ASP A 228 19.10 -5.95 -17.83
CA ASP A 228 18.92 -6.58 -16.52
C ASP A 228 18.13 -5.66 -15.57
N LEU A 229 18.34 -4.35 -15.70
CA LEU A 229 17.64 -3.30 -14.95
C LEU A 229 17.21 -2.17 -15.89
N LEU A 230 15.94 -1.79 -15.89
CA LEU A 230 15.44 -0.57 -16.54
C LEU A 230 14.98 0.47 -15.50
N LEU A 231 15.56 1.66 -15.54
CA LEU A 231 15.08 2.82 -14.77
C LEU A 231 14.43 3.82 -15.71
N ARG A 232 13.21 4.24 -15.37
CA ARG A 232 12.51 5.30 -16.08
C ARG A 232 12.44 6.56 -15.23
N VAL A 233 12.82 7.70 -15.80
CA VAL A 233 12.58 9.03 -15.24
C VAL A 233 11.50 9.69 -16.10
N SER A 234 10.39 10.09 -15.50
CA SER A 234 9.29 10.72 -16.22
C SER A 234 8.66 11.83 -15.38
N ASP A 235 7.99 12.75 -16.06
CA ASP A 235 7.11 13.76 -15.47
C ASP A 235 5.63 13.36 -15.58
N ARG A 236 5.33 12.17 -16.13
CA ARG A 236 3.97 11.67 -16.38
C ARG A 236 3.74 10.28 -15.75
N PRO A 237 2.63 10.09 -15.02
CA PRO A 237 2.33 8.84 -14.31
C PRO A 237 1.95 7.68 -15.24
N ASP A 238 1.42 7.94 -16.43
CA ASP A 238 0.89 6.91 -17.35
C ASP A 238 1.94 6.20 -18.22
N ASP A 239 3.20 6.56 -18.05
CA ASP A 239 4.29 6.27 -18.97
C ASP A 239 4.95 4.90 -18.71
N VAL A 240 4.12 3.89 -18.42
CA VAL A 240 4.58 2.51 -18.11
C VAL A 240 4.79 1.72 -19.39
N VAL A 241 6.04 1.34 -19.67
CA VAL A 241 6.43 0.57 -20.87
C VAL A 241 6.51 -0.93 -20.55
N PRO A 242 6.09 -1.83 -21.46
CA PRO A 242 6.23 -3.27 -21.29
C PRO A 242 7.71 -3.71 -21.26
N LEU A 243 8.01 -4.63 -20.36
CA LEU A 243 9.36 -4.90 -19.88
C LEU A 243 9.86 -6.22 -20.44
N GLY A 244 10.85 -6.14 -21.33
CA GLY A 244 11.81 -7.24 -21.51
C GLY A 244 12.85 -7.29 -20.37
N ALA A 245 12.83 -6.32 -19.46
CA ALA A 245 13.81 -6.22 -18.38
C ALA A 245 13.48 -7.12 -17.18
N ARG A 246 14.52 -7.67 -16.55
CA ARG A 246 14.38 -8.55 -15.38
C ARG A 246 13.98 -7.79 -14.11
N ALA A 247 14.43 -6.54 -14.00
CA ALA A 247 14.09 -5.65 -12.92
C ALA A 247 13.85 -4.23 -13.43
N VAL A 248 13.05 -3.47 -12.68
CA VAL A 248 12.65 -2.12 -13.02
C VAL A 248 12.61 -1.18 -11.84
N GLY A 249 12.73 0.11 -12.13
CA GLY A 249 12.42 1.19 -11.21
C GLY A 249 11.92 2.42 -11.96
N GLN A 250 11.19 3.28 -11.26
CA GLN A 250 10.65 4.50 -11.82
C GLN A 250 10.86 5.67 -10.86
N VAL A 251 11.20 6.81 -11.44
CA VAL A 251 11.19 8.12 -10.82
C VAL A 251 10.15 8.94 -11.55
N LEU A 252 9.14 9.41 -10.82
CA LEU A 252 8.12 10.31 -11.31
C LEU A 252 8.27 11.66 -10.62
N VAL A 253 8.52 12.72 -11.37
CA VAL A 253 8.59 14.09 -10.85
C VAL A 253 7.34 14.85 -11.25
N VAL A 254 6.48 15.17 -10.29
CA VAL A 254 5.19 15.84 -10.54
C VAL A 254 5.01 16.95 -9.51
N GLY A 255 4.95 18.19 -10.00
CA GLY A 255 4.79 19.38 -9.16
C GLY A 255 5.95 19.55 -8.18
N ASP A 256 5.63 19.72 -6.90
CA ASP A 256 6.61 19.86 -5.82
C ASP A 256 7.01 18.54 -5.18
N GLU A 257 6.79 17.41 -5.86
CA GLU A 257 7.10 16.07 -5.36
C GLU A 257 7.86 15.23 -6.38
N ALA A 258 8.82 14.43 -5.89
CA ALA A 258 9.40 13.31 -6.62
C ALA A 258 9.02 11.98 -5.96
N TRP A 259 8.65 11.01 -6.78
CA TRP A 259 8.20 9.69 -6.36
C TRP A 259 9.15 8.64 -6.91
N VAL A 260 9.76 7.86 -6.02
CA VAL A 260 10.76 6.83 -6.35
C VAL A 260 10.21 5.46 -5.97
N THR A 261 10.14 4.54 -6.93
CA THR A 261 9.77 3.15 -6.66
C THR A 261 10.95 2.37 -6.09
N ALA A 262 10.68 1.39 -5.22
CA ALA A 262 11.66 0.35 -4.94
C ALA A 262 11.96 -0.45 -6.23
N VAL A 263 13.25 -0.68 -6.49
CA VAL A 263 13.71 -1.43 -7.67
C VAL A 263 13.53 -2.92 -7.46
N GLY A 264 12.90 -3.60 -8.42
CA GLY A 264 12.65 -5.04 -8.31
C GLY A 264 12.04 -5.64 -9.57
N PRO A 265 11.64 -6.92 -9.52
CA PRO A 265 10.96 -7.58 -10.63
C PRO A 265 9.67 -6.84 -11.03
N PRO A 266 9.33 -6.76 -12.34
CA PRO A 266 8.17 -6.02 -12.83
C PRO A 266 6.86 -6.29 -12.07
N GLY A 267 6.57 -7.55 -11.72
CA GLY A 267 5.36 -7.92 -10.98
C GLY A 267 5.33 -7.50 -9.51
N ARG A 268 6.44 -7.00 -8.95
CA ARG A 268 6.57 -6.54 -7.55
C ARG A 268 6.72 -5.03 -7.43
N VAL A 269 7.06 -4.33 -8.50
CA VAL A 269 7.20 -2.87 -8.47
C VAL A 269 5.81 -2.25 -8.61
N ALA A 270 5.45 -1.40 -7.65
CA ALA A 270 4.20 -0.62 -7.66
C ALA A 270 4.17 0.49 -8.72
N MET A 271 4.71 0.24 -9.93
CA MET A 271 4.65 1.18 -11.05
C MET A 271 3.20 1.52 -11.39
N SER A 272 2.32 0.52 -11.34
CA SER A 272 0.91 0.71 -11.58
C SER A 272 0.22 1.57 -10.51
N CYS A 273 0.75 1.62 -9.28
CA CYS A 273 0.23 2.48 -8.22
C CYS A 273 0.50 3.96 -8.47
N LEU A 274 1.48 4.32 -9.33
CA LEU A 274 1.70 5.71 -9.73
C LEU A 274 0.51 6.28 -10.51
N ARG A 275 -0.35 5.44 -11.11
CA ARG A 275 -1.62 5.87 -11.71
C ARG A 275 -2.53 6.59 -10.71
N ARG A 276 -2.52 6.16 -9.43
CA ARG A 276 -3.26 6.84 -8.36
C ARG A 276 -2.76 8.26 -8.08
N LEU A 277 -1.59 8.65 -8.58
CA LEU A 277 -1.04 10.00 -8.50
C LEU A 277 -1.49 10.91 -9.66
N GLY A 278 -2.28 10.43 -10.61
CA GLY A 278 -2.70 11.21 -11.79
C GLY A 278 -3.47 12.51 -11.45
N ALA A 279 -4.13 12.55 -10.29
CA ALA A 279 -4.77 13.76 -9.78
C ALA A 279 -3.79 14.79 -9.16
N LEU A 280 -2.51 14.45 -9.00
CA LEU A 280 -1.51 15.37 -8.47
C LEU A 280 -1.23 16.49 -9.48
N ARG A 281 -1.24 17.71 -8.97
CA ARG A 281 -1.03 18.93 -9.75
C ARG A 281 0.46 19.17 -9.91
N GLY A 282 0.87 19.50 -11.13
CA GLY A 282 2.13 20.22 -11.34
C GLY A 282 1.99 21.64 -10.78
N GLY A 283 2.89 22.05 -9.89
CA GLY A 283 3.15 23.46 -9.64
C GLY A 283 4.01 24.04 -10.77
N ASP A 284 3.90 25.34 -11.02
CA ASP A 284 4.71 26.06 -12.03
C ASP A 284 6.17 26.31 -11.59
N ASP A 285 6.52 25.94 -10.36
CA ASP A 285 7.86 26.16 -9.82
C ASP A 285 8.87 25.16 -10.44
N ASP A 286 9.93 25.67 -11.07
CA ASP A 286 11.07 24.85 -11.49
C ASP A 286 11.94 24.48 -10.28
N LEU A 287 11.48 23.50 -9.51
CA LEU A 287 12.12 23.03 -8.28
C LEU A 287 13.23 22.01 -8.55
N VAL A 288 13.39 21.56 -9.80
CA VAL A 288 14.32 20.48 -10.17
C VAL A 288 15.69 21.06 -10.56
N THR A 289 16.21 21.94 -9.71
CA THR A 289 17.46 22.67 -9.94
C THR A 289 18.44 22.49 -8.78
N GLY A 290 19.71 22.87 -8.99
CA GLY A 290 20.75 22.79 -7.95
C GLY A 290 20.97 21.37 -7.43
N PRO A 291 20.89 21.12 -6.10
CA PRO A 291 21.15 19.81 -5.50
C PRO A 291 19.99 18.81 -5.63
N VAL A 292 18.78 19.28 -5.97
CA VAL A 292 17.54 18.47 -5.98
C VAL A 292 17.66 17.22 -6.86
N PRO A 293 18.15 17.30 -8.13
CA PRO A 293 18.32 16.12 -8.97
C PRO A 293 19.22 15.05 -8.35
N GLY A 294 20.31 15.48 -7.69
CA GLY A 294 21.26 14.59 -7.02
C GLY A 294 20.64 13.84 -5.84
N ILE A 295 19.76 14.49 -5.08
CA ILE A 295 19.06 13.87 -3.94
C ILE A 295 18.08 12.79 -4.43
N ILE A 296 17.32 13.09 -5.49
CA ILE A 296 16.40 12.13 -6.10
C ILE A 296 17.19 10.94 -6.68
N ALA A 297 18.28 11.25 -7.40
CA ALA A 297 19.17 10.24 -7.97
C ALA A 297 19.77 9.32 -6.90
N ALA A 298 20.22 9.86 -5.77
CA ALA A 298 20.77 9.06 -4.68
C ALA A 298 19.77 8.03 -4.13
N HIS A 299 18.49 8.39 -4.00
CA HIS A 299 17.46 7.46 -3.53
C HIS A 299 17.24 6.30 -4.50
N VAL A 300 17.06 6.59 -5.80
CA VAL A 300 16.80 5.54 -6.79
C VAL A 300 18.05 4.68 -7.02
N VAL A 301 19.25 5.29 -7.13
CA VAL A 301 20.51 4.57 -7.33
C VAL A 301 20.84 3.67 -6.14
N LEU A 302 20.55 4.10 -4.90
CA LEU A 302 20.68 3.25 -3.73
C LEU A 302 19.73 2.03 -3.80
N SER A 303 18.49 2.23 -4.27
CA SER A 303 17.58 1.11 -4.51
C SER A 303 18.10 0.16 -5.59
N CYS A 304 18.68 0.69 -6.68
CA CYS A 304 19.34 -0.13 -7.71
C CYS A 304 20.51 -0.91 -7.13
N PHE A 305 21.34 -0.24 -6.32
CA PHE A 305 22.50 -0.84 -5.68
C PHE A 305 22.08 -2.02 -4.81
N HIS A 306 21.06 -1.85 -3.97
CA HIS A 306 20.53 -2.94 -3.15
C HIS A 306 20.00 -4.12 -3.98
N HIS A 307 19.26 -3.84 -5.06
CA HIS A 307 18.74 -4.87 -5.94
C HIS A 307 19.86 -5.64 -6.67
N LEU A 308 20.75 -4.92 -7.36
CA LEU A 308 21.82 -5.50 -8.17
C LEU A 308 22.85 -6.27 -7.33
N THR A 309 23.06 -5.89 -6.07
CA THR A 309 23.95 -6.59 -5.11
C THR A 309 23.22 -7.67 -4.28
N GLY A 310 21.88 -7.68 -4.31
CA GLY A 310 21.04 -8.71 -3.68
C GLY A 310 21.00 -8.56 -2.18
N THR A 311 21.05 -7.31 -1.76
CA THR A 311 20.84 -6.87 -0.39
C THR A 311 19.46 -6.25 -0.22
N ALA A 312 18.69 -6.11 -1.31
CA ALA A 312 17.27 -5.80 -1.27
C ALA A 312 16.48 -6.96 -0.61
N ASP A 313 15.50 -6.61 0.20
CA ASP A 313 14.55 -7.58 0.75
C ASP A 313 13.55 -7.99 -0.33
N GLU A 314 13.77 -9.15 -0.94
CA GLU A 314 12.91 -9.65 -2.01
C GLU A 314 11.50 -10.03 -1.53
N ALA A 315 11.30 -10.27 -0.23
CA ALA A 315 10.00 -10.59 0.36
C ALA A 315 9.17 -9.34 0.69
N ALA A 316 9.75 -8.14 0.58
CA ALA A 316 9.08 -6.90 0.93
C ALA A 316 7.98 -6.52 -0.07
N GLU A 317 6.87 -6.03 0.47
CA GLU A 317 5.78 -5.42 -0.28
C GLU A 317 6.25 -4.21 -1.10
N PRO A 318 5.52 -3.83 -2.16
CA PRO A 318 5.84 -2.62 -2.91
C PRO A 318 5.93 -1.38 -2.03
N VAL A 319 6.99 -0.60 -2.24
CA VAL A 319 7.27 0.65 -1.54
C VAL A 319 7.43 1.79 -2.54
N LEU A 320 6.81 2.93 -2.23
CA LEU A 320 7.00 4.20 -2.93
C LEU A 320 7.58 5.23 -1.96
N THR A 321 8.65 5.90 -2.34
CA THR A 321 9.24 6.98 -1.54
C THR A 321 8.87 8.31 -2.18
N ARG A 322 8.14 9.15 -1.46
CA ARG A 322 7.87 10.53 -1.80
C ARG A 322 8.99 11.42 -1.26
N ILE A 323 9.48 12.32 -2.08
CA ILE A 323 10.43 13.37 -1.72
C ILE A 323 9.73 14.70 -1.99
N ASP A 324 9.49 15.48 -0.94
CA ASP A 324 9.00 16.85 -1.07
C ASP A 324 10.16 17.74 -1.55
N LEU A 325 10.00 18.39 -2.70
CA LEU A 325 11.10 19.11 -3.36
C LEU A 325 11.41 20.46 -2.69
N ARG A 326 10.51 20.98 -1.85
CA ARG A 326 10.71 22.24 -1.11
C ARG A 326 11.45 22.02 0.20
N THR A 327 11.14 20.93 0.89
CA THR A 327 11.70 20.60 2.22
C THR A 327 12.76 19.52 2.17
N LEU A 328 12.86 18.79 1.06
CA LEU A 328 13.71 17.60 0.87
C LEU A 328 13.40 16.47 1.87
N SER A 329 12.20 16.48 2.46
CA SER A 329 11.75 15.42 3.34
C SER A 329 11.32 14.21 2.53
N ALA A 330 11.79 13.03 2.94
CA ALA A 330 11.44 11.75 2.33
C ALA A 330 10.42 11.01 3.21
N ARG A 331 9.32 10.54 2.60
CA ARG A 331 8.28 9.72 3.25
C ARG A 331 8.03 8.45 2.46
N THR A 332 8.00 7.32 3.15
CA THR A 332 7.75 6.01 2.56
C THR A 332 6.26 5.66 2.64
N HIS A 333 5.68 5.30 1.51
CA HIS A 333 4.30 4.83 1.35
C HIS A 333 4.28 3.35 0.95
N ARG A 334 3.25 2.62 1.38
CA ARG A 334 3.05 1.17 1.14
C ARG A 334 1.72 0.94 0.42
N PRO A 335 1.60 1.34 -0.86
CA PRO A 335 0.33 1.24 -1.57
C PRO A 335 -0.11 -0.22 -1.71
N LEU A 336 -1.42 -0.41 -1.83
CA LEU A 336 -1.95 -1.66 -2.37
C LEU A 336 -1.61 -1.74 -3.87
N PRO A 337 -1.21 -2.90 -4.41
CA PRO A 337 -0.97 -3.06 -5.84
C PRO A 337 -2.16 -2.61 -6.68
N TYR A 338 -1.90 -2.00 -7.84
CA TYR A 338 -2.93 -1.68 -8.83
C TYR A 338 -2.82 -2.67 -9.98
N THR A 339 -3.54 -3.79 -9.89
CA THR A 339 -3.48 -4.90 -10.85
C THR A 339 -4.88 -5.35 -11.23
N PHE A 340 -5.01 -5.97 -12.40
CA PHE A 340 -6.25 -6.60 -12.83
C PHE A 340 -5.96 -8.05 -13.19
N SER A 341 -6.55 -8.96 -12.45
CA SER A 341 -6.55 -10.40 -12.69
C SER A 341 -7.95 -10.88 -13.07
N ASP A 342 -8.02 -11.87 -13.97
CA ASP A 342 -9.27 -12.56 -14.33
C ASP A 342 -9.76 -13.51 -13.22
N VAL A 343 -8.94 -13.80 -12.21
CA VAL A 343 -9.28 -14.67 -11.09
C VAL A 343 -10.08 -13.86 -10.07
N VAL A 344 -11.30 -14.32 -9.78
CA VAL A 344 -12.13 -13.81 -8.70
C VAL A 344 -11.94 -14.71 -7.48
N PRO A 345 -11.16 -14.30 -6.47
CA PRO A 345 -11.08 -15.06 -5.23
C PRO A 345 -12.44 -15.01 -4.51
N ALA A 346 -12.87 -16.13 -3.95
CA ALA A 346 -14.00 -16.17 -3.04
C ALA A 346 -13.54 -15.61 -1.68
N VAL A 347 -13.77 -14.33 -1.43
CA VAL A 347 -13.40 -13.68 -0.16
C VAL A 347 -14.67 -13.37 0.62
N ALA A 348 -14.70 -13.77 1.89
CA ALA A 348 -15.67 -13.27 2.84
C ALA A 348 -15.23 -11.85 3.26
N PRO A 349 -16.12 -10.85 3.22
CA PRO A 349 -15.76 -9.48 3.62
C PRO A 349 -15.22 -9.49 5.05
N GLU A 350 -13.97 -9.08 5.25
CA GLU A 350 -13.45 -8.82 6.59
C GLU A 350 -14.04 -7.51 7.12
N ASP A 351 -14.54 -7.52 8.36
CA ASP A 351 -15.21 -6.35 8.99
C ASP A 351 -14.25 -5.16 9.24
N ARG A 352 -12.94 -5.33 9.07
CA ARG A 352 -11.96 -4.25 9.21
C ARG A 352 -11.47 -3.79 7.84
N ALA A 353 -11.72 -2.52 7.52
CA ALA A 353 -11.06 -1.87 6.41
C ALA A 353 -9.54 -1.96 6.61
N ASP A 354 -8.87 -2.67 5.70
CA ASP A 354 -7.41 -2.69 5.64
C ASP A 354 -6.90 -1.24 5.65
N GLU A 355 -6.08 -0.88 6.64
CA GLU A 355 -5.56 0.47 6.82
C GLU A 355 -4.84 0.97 5.56
N ARG A 356 -4.31 0.07 4.72
CA ARG A 356 -3.63 0.37 3.45
C ARG A 356 -4.56 0.84 2.34
N LEU A 357 -5.89 0.71 2.49
CA LEU A 357 -6.85 1.35 1.59
C LEU A 357 -6.75 2.87 1.66
N VAL A 358 -6.31 3.41 2.81
CA VAL A 358 -6.31 4.83 3.11
C VAL A 358 -4.87 5.36 3.10
N ASP A 359 -4.57 6.21 2.13
CA ASP A 359 -3.31 6.94 2.07
C ASP A 359 -3.52 8.24 1.30
N GLU A 360 -3.01 9.34 1.84
CA GLU A 360 -3.24 10.71 1.35
C GLU A 360 -2.83 10.91 -0.12
N ARG A 361 -1.91 10.08 -0.64
CA ARG A 361 -1.37 10.15 -2.01
C ARG A 361 -1.68 8.92 -2.85
N VAL A 362 -1.49 7.71 -2.31
CA VAL A 362 -1.48 6.47 -3.11
C VAL A 362 -2.57 5.48 -2.71
N GLY A 363 -3.45 5.87 -1.78
CA GLY A 363 -4.56 5.06 -1.32
C GLY A 363 -5.69 5.01 -2.34
N VAL A 364 -6.48 3.93 -2.28
CA VAL A 364 -7.78 3.87 -2.97
C VAL A 364 -8.67 5.00 -2.44
N LEU A 365 -8.62 5.21 -1.13
CA LEU A 365 -9.19 6.35 -0.43
C LEU A 365 -8.05 7.30 -0.03
N ARG A 366 -8.19 8.59 -0.35
CA ARG A 366 -7.24 9.62 0.11
C ARG A 366 -7.43 10.00 1.56
N ARG A 367 -8.65 9.83 2.07
CA ARG A 367 -9.03 10.18 3.43
C ARG A 367 -10.19 9.30 3.87
N LEU A 368 -10.22 8.92 5.15
CA LEU A 368 -11.32 8.20 5.80
C LEU A 368 -11.33 8.51 7.29
N ASP A 369 -12.08 9.52 7.67
CA ASP A 369 -12.20 9.97 9.06
C ASP A 369 -13.52 10.70 9.29
N GLU A 370 -13.80 10.97 10.55
CA GLU A 370 -14.98 11.69 11.02
C GLU A 370 -14.90 13.21 10.73
N ASP A 371 -13.72 13.72 10.40
CA ASP A 371 -13.43 15.16 10.21
C ASP A 371 -13.98 16.01 11.38
N ASP A 372 -14.31 17.28 11.13
CA ASP A 372 -15.08 18.12 12.07
C ASP A 372 -16.60 17.85 12.03
N LEU A 373 -17.05 16.69 11.54
CA LEU A 373 -18.48 16.39 11.42
C LEU A 373 -19.10 16.09 12.79
N PRO A 374 -20.33 16.55 13.07
CA PRO A 374 -21.02 16.19 14.29
C PRO A 374 -21.22 14.67 14.36
N GLN A 375 -21.12 14.12 15.56
CA GLN A 375 -21.20 12.67 15.81
C GLN A 375 -22.45 12.26 16.58
N VAL A 376 -23.38 13.21 16.77
CA VAL A 376 -24.66 12.99 17.44
C VAL A 376 -25.77 13.78 16.74
N PRO A 377 -26.99 13.23 16.64
CA PRO A 377 -27.40 11.88 17.07
C PRO A 377 -26.89 10.73 16.18
N LEU A 378 -26.43 11.01 14.96
CA LEU A 378 -25.81 10.02 14.08
C LEU A 378 -24.28 10.16 14.12
N ALA A 379 -23.56 9.06 14.16
CA ALA A 379 -22.13 9.04 13.83
C ALA A 379 -21.97 9.25 12.32
N VAL A 380 -20.96 10.03 11.93
CA VAL A 380 -20.75 10.41 10.52
C VAL A 380 -19.28 10.27 10.16
N CYS A 381 -19.01 9.61 9.05
CA CYS A 381 -17.67 9.40 8.52
C CYS A 381 -17.61 9.89 7.07
N ARG A 382 -16.52 10.58 6.72
CA ARG A 382 -16.24 11.13 5.40
C ARG A 382 -15.13 10.33 4.74
N ALA A 383 -15.29 10.06 3.45
CA ALA A 383 -14.24 9.46 2.63
C ALA A 383 -13.97 10.27 1.37
N THR A 384 -12.70 10.46 1.03
CA THR A 384 -12.26 11.08 -0.22
C THR A 384 -11.75 10.01 -1.16
N VAL A 385 -12.30 9.95 -2.37
CA VAL A 385 -12.07 8.89 -3.35
C VAL A 385 -10.93 9.31 -4.28
N SER A 386 -9.98 8.40 -4.56
CA SER A 386 -8.95 8.66 -5.57
C SER A 386 -9.49 8.56 -7.00
N ASP A 387 -8.80 9.20 -7.96
CA ASP A 387 -9.08 9.10 -9.40
C ASP A 387 -7.87 8.46 -10.13
N PRO A 388 -7.73 7.13 -10.08
CA PRO A 388 -6.57 6.42 -10.63
C PRO A 388 -6.49 6.46 -12.16
N GLU A 389 -7.60 6.61 -12.85
CA GLU A 389 -7.65 6.64 -14.32
C GLU A 389 -7.62 8.07 -14.87
N SER A 390 -7.47 9.07 -13.98
CA SER A 390 -7.45 10.50 -14.31
C SER A 390 -8.61 10.92 -15.22
N VAL A 391 -9.81 10.34 -14.97
CA VAL A 391 -11.00 10.62 -15.79
C VAL A 391 -11.63 11.96 -15.44
N LEU A 392 -11.28 12.52 -14.29
CA LEU A 392 -11.70 13.85 -13.89
C LEU A 392 -10.76 14.91 -14.46
N PRO A 393 -11.29 16.09 -14.85
CA PRO A 393 -10.45 17.22 -15.22
C PRO A 393 -9.46 17.54 -14.08
N PRO A 394 -8.21 17.92 -14.37
CA PRO A 394 -7.21 18.18 -13.34
C PRO A 394 -7.69 19.19 -12.30
N TRP A 395 -8.47 20.19 -12.72
CA TRP A 395 -9.03 21.24 -11.86
C TRP A 395 -10.11 20.77 -10.87
N ALA A 396 -10.73 19.61 -11.12
CA ALA A 396 -11.88 19.12 -10.35
C ALA A 396 -11.46 18.64 -8.95
N PRO A 397 -12.27 18.91 -7.91
CA PRO A 397 -12.06 18.29 -6.61
C PRO A 397 -12.29 16.78 -6.70
N LEU A 398 -11.51 16.01 -5.94
CA LEU A 398 -11.74 14.57 -5.79
C LEU A 398 -13.13 14.31 -5.18
N PRO A 399 -13.81 13.21 -5.56
CA PRO A 399 -15.13 12.91 -5.03
C PRO A 399 -15.08 12.68 -3.52
N VAL A 400 -16.09 13.20 -2.83
CA VAL A 400 -16.28 13.03 -1.40
C VAL A 400 -17.62 12.35 -1.17
N VAL A 401 -17.60 11.30 -0.35
CA VAL A 401 -18.80 10.61 0.10
C VAL A 401 -18.90 10.64 1.62
N VAL A 402 -20.11 10.49 2.12
CA VAL A 402 -20.41 10.48 3.55
C VAL A 402 -21.18 9.22 3.90
N GLY A 403 -20.70 8.48 4.90
CA GLY A 403 -21.43 7.40 5.55
C GLY A 403 -21.93 7.84 6.92
N TRP A 404 -23.11 7.37 7.31
CA TRP A 404 -23.70 7.63 8.62
C TRP A 404 -24.18 6.35 9.27
N GLY A 405 -24.32 6.37 10.59
CA GLY A 405 -24.84 5.27 11.38
C GLY A 405 -25.14 5.69 12.81
N PHE A 406 -25.65 4.76 13.61
CA PHE A 406 -25.87 5.01 15.04
C PHE A 406 -24.60 4.86 15.89
N ASP A 407 -23.56 4.33 15.29
CA ASP A 407 -22.24 4.14 15.88
C ASP A 407 -21.16 4.38 14.80
N ARG A 408 -19.93 4.57 15.27
CA ARG A 408 -18.79 4.90 14.41
C ARG A 408 -18.47 3.77 13.42
N GLU A 409 -18.57 2.53 13.88
CA GLU A 409 -18.27 1.35 13.07
C GLU A 409 -19.16 1.31 11.83
N ARG A 410 -20.49 1.40 12.02
CA ARG A 410 -21.46 1.45 10.93
C ARG A 410 -21.27 2.66 10.02
N SER A 411 -21.04 3.84 10.58
CA SER A 411 -20.80 5.05 9.76
C SER A 411 -19.56 4.91 8.87
N ARG A 412 -18.49 4.31 9.39
CA ARG A 412 -17.23 4.06 8.69
C ARG A 412 -17.41 2.98 7.63
N SER A 413 -18.07 1.87 7.95
CA SER A 413 -18.38 0.81 6.97
C SER A 413 -19.22 1.36 5.81
N HIS A 414 -20.22 2.19 6.09
CA HIS A 414 -21.04 2.83 5.06
C HIS A 414 -20.21 3.79 4.20
N ALA A 415 -19.33 4.60 4.80
CA ALA A 415 -18.45 5.51 4.08
C ALA A 415 -17.49 4.75 3.15
N VAL A 416 -16.91 3.64 3.62
CA VAL A 416 -16.03 2.79 2.81
C VAL A 416 -16.77 2.17 1.62
N LEU A 417 -17.94 1.56 1.83
CA LEU A 417 -18.73 0.96 0.75
C LEU A 417 -19.13 2.01 -0.30
N ALA A 418 -19.65 3.15 0.14
CA ALA A 418 -19.99 4.29 -0.71
C ALA A 418 -18.78 4.79 -1.53
N ALA A 419 -17.61 4.84 -0.91
CA ALA A 419 -16.38 5.33 -1.53
C ALA A 419 -15.83 4.33 -2.56
N LEU A 420 -15.87 3.03 -2.26
CA LEU A 420 -15.42 1.98 -3.18
C LEU A 420 -16.35 1.82 -4.39
N ALA A 421 -17.67 2.01 -4.20
CA ALA A 421 -18.60 2.10 -5.33
C ALA A 421 -18.25 3.26 -6.26
N THR A 422 -17.97 4.43 -5.67
CA THR A 422 -17.57 5.65 -6.40
C THR A 422 -16.22 5.47 -7.11
N TYR A 423 -15.27 4.82 -6.45
CA TYR A 423 -13.98 4.46 -7.05
C TYR A 423 -14.19 3.56 -8.26
N GLY A 424 -15.00 2.50 -8.12
CA GLY A 424 -15.31 1.59 -9.21
C GLY A 424 -16.04 2.26 -10.38
N SER A 425 -16.83 3.31 -10.13
CA SER A 425 -17.47 4.06 -11.23
C SER A 425 -16.53 5.02 -11.96
N LEU A 426 -15.42 5.46 -11.36
CA LEU A 426 -14.36 6.20 -12.07
C LEU A 426 -13.50 5.28 -12.93
N MET A 427 -13.40 4.01 -12.54
CA MET A 427 -12.65 2.96 -13.23
C MET A 427 -13.41 2.34 -14.42
N GLY A 428 -14.73 2.48 -14.44
CA GLY A 428 -15.62 1.79 -15.36
C GLY A 428 -15.47 2.25 -16.82
N ARG A 429 -14.77 1.47 -17.63
CA ARG A 429 -14.60 1.69 -19.08
C ARG A 429 -15.81 1.29 -19.94
N GLY A 430 -16.89 0.82 -19.32
CA GLY A 430 -18.01 0.17 -19.99
C GLY A 430 -17.63 -1.21 -20.54
N GLY A 431 -18.55 -1.86 -21.26
CA GLY A 431 -18.29 -3.14 -21.94
C GLY A 431 -19.31 -4.23 -21.67
N ALA A 432 -19.02 -5.45 -22.11
CA ALA A 432 -19.90 -6.60 -21.90
C ALA A 432 -19.82 -7.10 -20.46
N GLY A 433 -20.97 -7.43 -19.88
CA GLY A 433 -21.09 -8.02 -18.55
C GLY A 433 -22.25 -9.01 -18.49
N VAL A 434 -22.43 -9.64 -17.34
CA VAL A 434 -23.57 -10.52 -17.06
C VAL A 434 -24.50 -9.81 -16.10
N ASP A 435 -25.77 -9.72 -16.46
CA ASP A 435 -26.80 -9.14 -15.61
C ASP A 435 -27.07 -10.08 -14.41
N LEU A 436 -26.81 -9.59 -13.20
CA LEU A 436 -27.01 -10.34 -11.96
C LEU A 436 -28.48 -10.67 -11.66
N LEU A 437 -29.43 -9.99 -12.32
CA LEU A 437 -30.86 -10.25 -12.14
C LEU A 437 -31.38 -11.37 -13.05
N THR A 438 -30.82 -11.54 -14.25
CA THR A 438 -31.32 -12.48 -15.26
C THR A 438 -30.33 -13.53 -15.72
N GLY A 439 -29.04 -13.38 -15.40
CA GLY A 439 -27.94 -14.21 -15.86
C GLY A 439 -27.61 -14.03 -17.36
N ARG A 440 -28.19 -13.03 -18.03
CA ARG A 440 -27.99 -12.80 -19.46
C ARG A 440 -26.84 -11.83 -19.72
N PRO A 441 -26.14 -11.97 -20.86
CA PRO A 441 -25.19 -10.96 -21.30
C PRO A 441 -25.88 -9.59 -21.48
N CYS A 442 -25.23 -8.54 -21.03
CA CYS A 442 -25.67 -7.15 -21.19
C CYS A 442 -24.46 -6.24 -21.47
N ALA A 443 -24.71 -5.05 -21.99
CA ALA A 443 -23.67 -4.04 -22.22
C ALA A 443 -23.82 -2.93 -21.19
N LEU A 444 -22.71 -2.56 -20.55
CA LEU A 444 -22.65 -1.43 -19.64
C LEU A 444 -22.08 -0.20 -20.37
N PRO A 445 -22.78 0.94 -20.37
CA PRO A 445 -22.23 2.17 -20.92
C PRO A 445 -21.03 2.63 -20.07
N ALA A 446 -20.04 3.24 -20.73
CA ALA A 446 -18.94 3.90 -20.02
C ALA A 446 -19.48 5.05 -19.14
N VAL A 447 -18.82 5.31 -18.02
CA VAL A 447 -19.21 6.42 -17.14
C VAL A 447 -18.67 7.73 -17.71
N ALA A 448 -19.57 8.65 -18.06
CA ALA A 448 -19.19 10.01 -18.46
C ALA A 448 -18.85 10.85 -17.22
N ALA A 449 -17.60 10.77 -16.76
CA ALA A 449 -17.14 11.53 -15.61
C ALA A 449 -17.14 13.05 -15.91
N ARG A 450 -17.88 13.82 -15.12
CA ARG A 450 -17.95 15.30 -15.20
C ARG A 450 -17.72 15.90 -13.83
N ALA A 451 -17.16 17.10 -13.78
CA ALA A 451 -16.95 17.83 -12.54
C ALA A 451 -18.13 18.80 -12.25
N PRO A 452 -18.61 18.91 -11.00
CA PRO A 452 -18.28 18.07 -9.85
C PRO A 452 -18.77 16.63 -10.05
N TYR A 453 -17.94 15.65 -9.72
CA TYR A 453 -18.28 14.25 -9.95
C TYR A 453 -19.22 13.72 -8.88
N ARG A 454 -20.32 13.14 -9.34
CA ARG A 454 -21.20 12.28 -8.56
C ARG A 454 -21.29 10.96 -9.31
N ALA A 455 -21.18 9.85 -8.60
CA ALA A 455 -21.36 8.54 -9.23
C ALA A 455 -22.75 8.47 -9.88
N PRO A 456 -22.89 7.85 -11.06
CA PRO A 456 -24.18 7.67 -11.72
C PRO A 456 -25.22 7.00 -10.82
N VAL A 457 -26.50 7.30 -11.04
CA VAL A 457 -27.60 6.60 -10.39
C VAL A 457 -27.47 5.09 -10.67
N GLY A 458 -27.65 4.28 -9.61
CA GLY A 458 -27.51 2.84 -9.68
C GLY A 458 -26.12 2.29 -9.35
N VAL A 459 -25.10 3.14 -9.20
CA VAL A 459 -23.79 2.74 -8.63
C VAL A 459 -23.94 2.47 -7.14
N ALA A 460 -23.58 1.27 -6.71
CA ALA A 460 -23.74 0.83 -5.33
C ALA A 460 -22.72 -0.25 -4.94
N ALA A 461 -22.58 -0.42 -3.62
CA ALA A 461 -21.78 -1.46 -3.00
C ALA A 461 -22.60 -2.16 -1.90
N GLY A 462 -22.29 -3.42 -1.63
CA GLY A 462 -22.94 -4.21 -0.60
C GLY A 462 -21.99 -5.20 0.07
N ARG A 463 -22.43 -5.79 1.18
CA ARG A 463 -21.75 -6.96 1.79
C ARG A 463 -22.03 -8.25 1.00
N SER A 464 -23.12 -8.25 0.24
CA SER A 464 -23.49 -9.29 -0.72
C SER A 464 -23.91 -8.68 -2.06
N TRP A 465 -24.00 -9.51 -3.10
CA TRP A 465 -24.54 -9.08 -4.39
C TRP A 465 -26.01 -8.66 -4.28
N GLY A 466 -26.81 -9.33 -3.44
CA GLY A 466 -28.19 -8.92 -3.16
C GLY A 466 -28.27 -7.49 -2.62
N ASP A 467 -27.43 -7.16 -1.63
CA ASP A 467 -27.40 -5.81 -1.04
C ASP A 467 -27.00 -4.74 -2.06
N ALA A 468 -25.94 -4.99 -2.82
CA ALA A 468 -25.44 -4.06 -3.82
C ALA A 468 -26.49 -3.79 -4.90
N VAL A 469 -27.14 -4.84 -5.40
CA VAL A 469 -28.17 -4.74 -6.44
C VAL A 469 -29.44 -4.07 -5.92
N ALA A 470 -29.88 -4.40 -4.70
CA ALA A 470 -31.02 -3.74 -4.08
C ALA A 470 -30.77 -2.23 -3.90
N ALA A 471 -29.56 -1.84 -3.51
CA ALA A 471 -29.13 -0.44 -3.42
C ALA A 471 -29.15 0.28 -4.77
N GLY A 472 -28.62 -0.34 -5.83
CA GLY A 472 -28.66 0.24 -7.17
C GLY A 472 -30.08 0.37 -7.75
N LEU A 473 -30.94 -0.64 -7.54
CA LEU A 473 -32.34 -0.61 -7.97
C LEU A 473 -33.13 0.47 -7.22
N ARG A 474 -32.95 0.53 -5.91
CA ARG A 474 -33.50 1.59 -5.06
C ARG A 474 -33.06 2.96 -5.58
N ALA A 475 -31.80 3.08 -6.02
CA ALA A 475 -31.28 4.34 -6.52
C ALA A 475 -32.13 4.90 -7.69
N HIS A 476 -32.43 4.04 -8.66
CA HIS A 476 -33.28 4.37 -9.79
C HIS A 476 -34.73 4.67 -9.38
N CYS A 477 -35.30 3.86 -8.48
CA CYS A 477 -36.66 4.09 -7.99
C CYS A 477 -36.81 5.47 -7.32
N GLU A 478 -35.91 5.88 -6.42
CA GLU A 478 -36.06 7.20 -5.78
C GLU A 478 -35.74 8.34 -6.74
N ALA A 479 -34.88 8.13 -7.76
CA ALA A 479 -34.65 9.15 -8.80
C ALA A 479 -35.95 9.42 -9.60
N LEU A 480 -36.62 8.36 -10.07
CA LEU A 480 -37.91 8.47 -10.77
C LEU A 480 -39.01 9.12 -9.91
N LEU A 481 -39.00 8.86 -8.60
CA LEU A 481 -39.95 9.47 -7.66
C LEU A 481 -39.60 10.93 -7.34
N ALA A 482 -38.32 11.29 -7.31
CA ALA A 482 -37.84 12.65 -7.05
C ALA A 482 -38.20 13.61 -8.19
N ASP A 483 -38.15 13.15 -9.44
CA ASP A 483 -38.49 13.95 -10.63
C ASP A 483 -39.99 14.25 -10.76
N ARG A 484 -40.83 13.65 -9.92
CA ARG A 484 -42.29 13.86 -9.99
C ARG A 484 -42.73 15.13 -9.26
N PRO A 485 -43.54 16.00 -9.90
CA PRO A 485 -44.02 17.25 -9.29
C PRO A 485 -45.11 17.03 -8.23
N GLU A 486 -45.81 15.90 -8.26
CA GLU A 486 -46.93 15.62 -7.36
C GLU A 486 -46.45 15.37 -5.92
N PRO A 487 -47.01 16.04 -4.90
CA PRO A 487 -46.50 15.99 -3.52
C PRO A 487 -46.69 14.64 -2.80
N GLY A 488 -47.49 13.72 -3.35
CA GLY A 488 -47.89 12.46 -2.69
C GLY A 488 -49.08 12.65 -1.73
N ARG A 489 -49.62 11.54 -1.20
CA ARG A 489 -50.73 11.56 -0.24
C ARG A 489 -50.20 11.90 1.16
N PRO A 490 -50.64 13.00 1.80
CA PRO A 490 -50.16 13.34 3.14
C PRO A 490 -50.46 12.24 4.16
N CYS A 491 -49.51 11.97 5.05
CA CYS A 491 -49.60 10.97 6.09
C CYS A 491 -49.23 11.56 7.45
N ASP A 492 -49.88 11.09 8.52
CA ASP A 492 -49.45 11.38 9.89
C ASP A 492 -48.18 10.56 10.23
N PRO A 493 -47.02 11.20 10.49
CA PRO A 493 -45.76 10.49 10.73
C PRO A 493 -45.86 9.49 11.90
N ASP A 494 -46.58 9.82 12.98
CA ASP A 494 -46.73 8.91 14.11
C ASP A 494 -47.52 7.66 13.74
N THR A 495 -48.59 7.82 12.97
CA THR A 495 -49.42 6.69 12.52
C THR A 495 -48.64 5.77 11.60
N VAL A 496 -47.91 6.31 10.62
CA VAL A 496 -47.14 5.47 9.68
C VAL A 496 -46.03 4.72 10.42
N VAL A 497 -45.31 5.38 11.33
CA VAL A 497 -44.24 4.73 12.10
C VAL A 497 -44.78 3.69 13.09
N ARG A 498 -45.92 3.95 13.75
CA ARG A 498 -46.57 2.90 14.57
C ARG A 498 -46.98 1.70 13.73
N SER A 499 -47.50 1.94 12.52
CA SER A 499 -47.93 0.87 11.63
C SER A 499 -46.76 0.06 11.03
N SER A 500 -45.57 0.64 10.94
CA SER A 500 -44.38 -0.07 10.48
C SER A 500 -43.78 -1.00 11.55
N GLY A 501 -44.13 -0.79 12.83
CA GLY A 501 -43.57 -1.54 13.95
C GLY A 501 -42.09 -1.24 14.24
N ASP A 502 -41.55 -0.18 13.64
CA ASP A 502 -40.12 0.15 13.73
C ASP A 502 -39.84 1.13 14.87
N GLU A 503 -39.32 0.61 15.98
CA GLU A 503 -38.96 1.41 17.16
C GLU A 503 -37.92 2.50 16.85
N ARG A 504 -37.02 2.23 15.89
CA ARG A 504 -35.95 3.17 15.52
C ARG A 504 -36.50 4.33 14.71
N ALA A 505 -37.42 4.07 13.78
CA ALA A 505 -38.16 5.12 13.10
C ALA A 505 -38.94 6.00 14.10
N ALA A 506 -39.50 5.40 15.16
CA ALA A 506 -40.20 6.16 16.21
C ALA A 506 -39.27 7.07 17.00
N GLU A 507 -38.06 6.60 17.31
CA GLU A 507 -37.02 7.41 17.94
C GLU A 507 -36.56 8.58 17.06
N LEU A 508 -36.32 8.35 15.78
CA LEU A 508 -35.92 9.40 14.84
C LEU A 508 -36.96 10.52 14.73
N VAL A 509 -38.25 10.15 14.67
CA VAL A 509 -39.34 11.13 14.69
C VAL A 509 -39.35 11.95 15.99
N ARG A 510 -39.10 11.32 17.15
CA ARG A 510 -38.99 12.02 18.44
C ARG A 510 -37.80 12.98 18.45
N LEU A 511 -36.65 12.58 17.92
CA LEU A 511 -35.45 13.43 17.81
C LEU A 511 -35.71 14.66 16.93
N LEU A 512 -36.34 14.48 15.76
CA LEU A 512 -36.68 15.58 14.86
C LEU A 512 -37.67 16.57 15.49
N ARG A 513 -38.65 16.08 16.27
CA ARG A 513 -39.55 16.94 17.05
C ARG A 513 -38.84 17.70 18.15
N ALA A 514 -37.95 17.04 18.89
CA ALA A 514 -37.17 17.68 19.95
C ALA A 514 -36.28 18.82 19.40
N GLY A 515 -35.80 18.68 18.15
CA GLY A 515 -35.12 19.74 17.40
C GLY A 515 -36.01 20.89 16.92
N GLY A 516 -37.29 20.93 17.30
CA GLY A 516 -38.21 22.05 17.05
C GLY A 516 -38.75 22.16 15.62
N LYS A 517 -38.56 21.14 14.77
CA LYS A 517 -38.95 21.18 13.36
C LYS A 517 -39.62 19.86 12.94
N PRO A 518 -40.97 19.78 12.94
CA PRO A 518 -41.68 18.53 12.66
C PRO A 518 -41.47 18.09 11.20
N VAL A 519 -41.38 16.77 11.01
CA VAL A 519 -41.31 16.17 9.68
C VAL A 519 -42.69 16.02 9.06
N VAL A 520 -42.81 16.43 7.80
CA VAL A 520 -44.00 16.17 6.97
C VAL A 520 -43.70 14.94 6.13
N VAL A 521 -44.57 13.93 6.17
CA VAL A 521 -44.44 12.68 5.43
C VAL A 521 -45.58 12.57 4.44
N SER A 522 -45.25 12.32 3.17
CA SER A 522 -46.22 11.99 2.11
C SER A 522 -45.94 10.60 1.55
N ASP A 523 -46.96 9.79 1.38
CA ASP A 523 -46.91 8.48 0.74
C ASP A 523 -46.91 8.61 -0.79
N LEU A 524 -45.97 7.90 -1.42
CA LEU A 524 -45.77 7.79 -2.86
C LEU A 524 -45.90 6.34 -3.34
N GLY A 525 -46.35 5.42 -2.49
CA GLY A 525 -46.36 3.98 -2.75
C GLY A 525 -47.20 3.58 -3.96
N ASP A 526 -48.28 4.31 -4.24
CA ASP A 526 -49.15 4.08 -5.40
C ASP A 526 -48.43 4.31 -6.74
N VAL A 527 -47.35 5.10 -6.75
CA VAL A 527 -46.62 5.47 -7.97
C VAL A 527 -45.84 4.29 -8.55
N LEU A 528 -45.02 3.66 -7.71
CA LEU A 528 -44.16 2.55 -8.11
C LEU A 528 -44.64 1.22 -7.54
N GLY A 529 -45.75 1.16 -6.79
CA GLY A 529 -46.28 -0.06 -6.18
C GLY A 529 -45.32 -0.72 -5.18
N VAL A 530 -44.46 0.08 -4.55
CA VAL A 530 -43.54 -0.31 -3.46
C VAL A 530 -43.61 0.77 -2.39
N PRO A 531 -43.39 0.45 -1.10
CA PRO A 531 -43.35 1.46 -0.05
C PRO A 531 -42.39 2.61 -0.39
N ALA A 532 -42.95 3.82 -0.51
CA ALA A 532 -42.21 5.00 -0.92
C ALA A 532 -42.74 6.24 -0.20
N PHE A 533 -41.84 7.10 0.27
CA PHE A 533 -42.19 8.28 1.04
C PHE A 533 -41.40 9.50 0.57
N ARG A 534 -42.04 10.66 0.68
CA ARG A 534 -41.38 11.97 0.61
C ARG A 534 -41.43 12.61 1.99
N LEU A 535 -40.26 12.92 2.54
CA LEU A 535 -40.10 13.52 3.85
C LEU A 535 -39.59 14.95 3.69
N ARG A 536 -40.26 15.91 4.31
CA ARG A 536 -39.91 17.33 4.24
C ARG A 536 -39.73 17.94 5.61
N VAL A 537 -38.65 18.71 5.82
CA VAL A 537 -38.39 19.44 7.06
C VAL A 537 -37.73 20.79 6.79
N ALA A 538 -38.47 21.89 7.00
CA ALA A 538 -37.98 23.27 6.89
C ALA A 538 -37.18 23.61 5.61
N GLY A 539 -37.65 23.13 4.45
CA GLY A 539 -37.05 23.40 3.14
C GLY A 539 -36.45 22.15 2.51
N ASP A 540 -35.95 21.22 3.33
CA ASP A 540 -35.29 20.01 2.86
C ASP A 540 -36.32 18.97 2.41
N CYS A 541 -35.96 18.18 1.40
CA CYS A 541 -36.83 17.16 0.82
C CYS A 541 -36.01 15.89 0.54
N VAL A 542 -36.39 14.79 1.16
CA VAL A 542 -35.83 13.46 0.90
C VAL A 542 -36.92 12.56 0.33
N VAL A 543 -36.60 11.88 -0.77
CA VAL A 543 -37.45 10.84 -1.33
C VAL A 543 -36.77 9.49 -1.08
N THR A 544 -37.55 8.55 -0.57
CA THR A 544 -37.09 7.21 -0.18
C THR A 544 -38.07 6.17 -0.67
N CYS A 545 -37.57 4.99 -1.05
CA CYS A 545 -38.39 3.82 -1.29
C CYS A 545 -37.64 2.56 -0.87
N ALA A 546 -38.36 1.50 -0.50
CA ALA A 546 -37.74 0.22 -0.15
C ALA A 546 -38.72 -0.94 -0.39
N ALA A 547 -38.26 -2.17 -0.13
CA ALA A 547 -39.12 -3.34 -0.19
C ALA A 547 -40.15 -3.37 0.95
N THR A 548 -39.84 -2.73 2.08
CA THR A 548 -40.71 -2.66 3.27
C THR A 548 -40.94 -1.22 3.73
N THR A 549 -42.09 -0.97 4.35
CA THR A 549 -42.43 0.32 4.92
C THR A 549 -41.45 0.77 6.00
N ALA A 550 -41.02 -0.15 6.87
CA ALA A 550 -40.07 0.14 7.94
C ALA A 550 -38.72 0.63 7.39
N GLU A 551 -38.16 -0.07 6.41
CA GLU A 551 -36.89 0.29 5.79
C GLU A 551 -36.96 1.65 5.07
N ALA A 552 -38.01 1.89 4.29
CA ALA A 552 -38.18 3.15 3.57
C ALA A 552 -38.27 4.34 4.54
N LEU A 553 -39.07 4.22 5.60
CA LEU A 553 -39.23 5.27 6.61
C LEU A 553 -37.95 5.52 7.39
N ARG A 554 -37.30 4.45 7.89
CA ARG A 554 -36.09 4.57 8.70
C ARG A 554 -35.00 5.32 7.95
N ASP A 555 -34.68 4.88 6.74
CA ASP A 555 -33.65 5.54 5.92
C ASP A 555 -34.04 6.99 5.56
N GLY A 556 -35.32 7.24 5.24
CA GLY A 556 -35.79 8.59 4.98
C GLY A 556 -35.61 9.53 6.18
N LEU A 557 -35.96 9.06 7.38
CA LEU A 557 -35.83 9.81 8.62
C LEU A 557 -34.36 10.02 9.01
N GLU A 558 -33.49 9.02 8.81
CA GLU A 558 -32.05 9.14 9.04
C GLU A 558 -31.42 10.17 8.10
N ARG A 559 -31.74 10.16 6.80
CA ARG A 559 -31.21 11.13 5.82
C ARG A 559 -31.66 12.56 6.12
N VAL A 560 -32.93 12.73 6.51
CA VAL A 560 -33.47 14.02 6.96
C VAL A 560 -32.71 14.51 8.20
N LEU A 561 -32.48 13.63 9.18
CA LEU A 561 -31.75 13.97 10.38
C LEU A 561 -30.28 14.32 10.09
N LEU A 562 -29.62 13.53 9.22
CA LEU A 562 -28.25 13.75 8.77
C LEU A 562 -28.09 15.11 8.09
N HIS A 563 -28.97 15.44 7.15
CA HIS A 563 -28.92 16.71 6.44
C HIS A 563 -29.01 17.90 7.40
N ARG A 564 -29.77 17.75 8.49
CA ARG A 564 -29.87 18.77 9.53
C ARG A 564 -28.71 18.80 10.50
N GLN A 565 -28.15 17.65 10.82
CA GLN A 565 -27.00 17.54 11.69
C GLN A 565 -25.77 18.19 11.04
N CYS A 566 -25.56 17.96 9.74
CA CYS A 566 -24.33 18.37 9.07
C CYS A 566 -24.46 19.66 8.24
N GLU A 567 -25.66 20.15 7.94
CA GLU A 567 -25.90 21.26 6.98
C GLU A 567 -25.23 21.03 5.60
N VAL A 568 -24.96 19.76 5.27
CA VAL A 568 -24.30 19.33 4.04
C VAL A 568 -25.35 18.64 3.19
N GLU A 569 -25.44 18.97 1.88
CA GLU A 569 -26.10 18.10 0.92
C GLU A 569 -25.34 16.77 0.89
N PRO A 570 -25.92 15.68 1.39
CA PRO A 570 -25.18 14.44 1.42
C PRO A 570 -25.08 13.97 -0.05
N VAL A 571 -23.85 13.96 -0.58
CA VAL A 571 -23.56 13.33 -1.89
C VAL A 571 -23.54 11.83 -1.63
N ILE A 572 -24.75 11.24 -1.59
CA ILE A 572 -24.95 9.85 -1.20
C ILE A 572 -24.85 8.97 -2.44
N THR A 573 -23.77 8.18 -2.54
CA THR A 573 -23.86 6.86 -3.17
C THR A 573 -24.64 5.95 -2.22
N ARG A 574 -25.75 5.41 -2.72
CA ARG A 574 -26.82 4.85 -1.88
C ARG A 574 -26.45 3.47 -1.35
N TRP A 575 -26.80 3.25 -0.09
CA TRP A 575 -26.68 1.96 0.60
C TRP A 575 -28.08 1.38 0.87
N VAL A 576 -28.17 0.05 0.92
CA VAL A 576 -29.37 -0.69 1.32
C VAL A 576 -29.00 -1.68 2.42
N ALA A 577 -29.99 -1.93 3.29
CA ALA A 577 -29.93 -2.76 4.48
C ALA A 577 -29.13 -4.07 4.33
N GLU A 578 -28.60 -4.55 5.44
CA GLU A 578 -27.95 -5.87 5.55
C GLU A 578 -28.94 -6.98 5.16
N GLY A 579 -28.73 -7.61 4.01
CA GLY A 579 -29.42 -8.82 3.58
C GLY A 579 -28.78 -10.08 4.15
N ASP A 580 -29.43 -11.22 3.89
CA ASP A 580 -29.04 -12.56 4.31
C ASP A 580 -28.00 -13.22 3.38
N GLY A 581 -27.38 -12.45 2.48
CA GLY A 581 -26.36 -12.94 1.54
C GLY A 581 -26.92 -13.72 0.35
N VAL A 582 -28.24 -13.68 0.12
CA VAL A 582 -28.91 -14.36 -0.99
C VAL A 582 -28.48 -13.76 -2.34
N PRO A 583 -28.33 -14.57 -3.41
CA PRO A 583 -28.07 -14.07 -4.75
C PRO A 583 -29.08 -13.01 -5.19
N ALA A 584 -28.64 -12.00 -5.95
CA ALA A 584 -29.49 -10.88 -6.35
C ALA A 584 -30.77 -11.30 -7.09
N ALA A 585 -30.73 -12.38 -7.88
CA ALA A 585 -31.89 -12.93 -8.57
C ALA A 585 -32.98 -13.48 -7.63
N ASP A 586 -32.57 -13.98 -6.45
CA ASP A 586 -33.45 -14.63 -5.48
C ASP A 586 -33.87 -13.68 -4.35
N ASP A 587 -33.11 -12.59 -4.12
CA ASP A 587 -33.39 -11.58 -3.09
C ASP A 587 -34.77 -10.93 -3.33
N PRO A 588 -35.70 -11.02 -2.34
CA PRO A 588 -37.04 -10.46 -2.47
C PRO A 588 -37.05 -8.93 -2.63
N ARG A 589 -36.06 -8.23 -2.08
CA ARG A 589 -35.92 -6.77 -2.22
C ARG A 589 -35.58 -6.40 -3.65
N CYS A 590 -34.60 -7.11 -4.23
CA CYS A 590 -34.24 -6.96 -5.65
C CYS A 590 -35.44 -7.23 -6.56
N ARG A 591 -36.18 -8.32 -6.32
CA ARG A 591 -37.38 -8.66 -7.11
C ARG A 591 -38.46 -7.59 -7.03
N ALA A 592 -38.76 -7.08 -5.83
CA ALA A 592 -39.78 -6.04 -5.64
C ALA A 592 -39.41 -4.74 -6.36
N LEU A 593 -38.18 -4.25 -6.19
CA LEU A 593 -37.71 -3.00 -6.80
C LEU A 593 -37.55 -3.13 -8.32
N ALA A 594 -37.02 -4.25 -8.83
CA ALA A 594 -36.94 -4.50 -10.26
C ALA A 594 -38.33 -4.59 -10.91
N ALA A 595 -39.31 -5.21 -10.24
CA ALA A 595 -40.69 -5.24 -10.71
C ALA A 595 -41.34 -3.85 -10.72
N ALA A 596 -41.02 -2.99 -9.76
CA ALA A 596 -41.45 -1.59 -9.74
C ALA A 596 -40.93 -0.80 -10.95
N LEU A 597 -39.63 -0.90 -11.25
CA LEU A 597 -39.03 -0.26 -12.43
C LEU A 597 -39.65 -0.76 -13.73
N ARG A 598 -39.86 -2.08 -13.86
CA ARG A 598 -40.51 -2.69 -15.03
C ARG A 598 -41.94 -2.20 -15.23
N ARG A 599 -42.72 -2.07 -14.15
CA ARG A 599 -44.08 -1.49 -14.20
C ARG A 599 -44.06 -0.02 -14.62
N ALA A 600 -43.00 0.72 -14.30
CA ALA A 600 -42.78 2.08 -14.76
C ALA A 600 -42.23 2.17 -16.20
N GLY A 601 -42.03 1.04 -16.89
CA GLY A 601 -41.57 0.99 -18.28
C GLY A 601 -40.06 0.90 -18.47
N HIS A 602 -39.29 0.63 -17.41
CA HIS A 602 -37.83 0.53 -17.46
C HIS A 602 -37.35 -0.91 -17.27
N SER A 603 -36.38 -1.38 -18.06
CA SER A 603 -35.71 -2.66 -17.83
C SER A 603 -34.40 -2.45 -17.06
N PRO A 604 -34.33 -2.82 -15.78
CA PRO A 604 -33.07 -2.74 -15.05
C PRO A 604 -32.16 -3.92 -15.39
N ALA A 605 -30.87 -3.65 -15.55
CA ALA A 605 -29.79 -4.63 -15.61
C ALA A 605 -28.73 -4.28 -14.57
N ALA A 606 -28.24 -5.28 -13.83
CA ALA A 606 -27.27 -5.10 -12.76
C ALA A 606 -25.92 -5.70 -13.15
N VAL A 607 -24.90 -4.86 -13.34
CA VAL A 607 -23.59 -5.30 -13.84
C VAL A 607 -22.49 -5.07 -12.80
N PRO A 608 -21.67 -6.08 -12.47
CA PRO A 608 -20.49 -5.91 -11.64
C PRO A 608 -19.57 -4.79 -12.15
N LEU A 609 -19.10 -3.93 -11.25
CA LEU A 609 -18.08 -2.93 -11.60
C LEU A 609 -16.71 -3.61 -11.70
N VAL A 610 -15.97 -3.27 -12.76
CA VAL A 610 -14.58 -3.70 -12.92
C VAL A 610 -13.69 -2.77 -12.09
N VAL A 611 -12.98 -3.34 -11.13
CA VAL A 611 -12.05 -2.65 -10.22
C VAL A 611 -10.71 -3.40 -10.16
N ASP A 612 -9.66 -2.78 -9.63
CA ASP A 612 -8.39 -3.47 -9.39
C ASP A 612 -8.50 -4.53 -8.28
N ASP A 613 -7.57 -5.48 -8.30
CA ASP A 613 -7.57 -6.67 -7.43
C ASP A 613 -7.61 -6.29 -5.94
N ALA A 614 -6.91 -5.22 -5.55
CA ALA A 614 -6.88 -4.78 -4.16
C ALA A 614 -8.25 -4.36 -3.63
N VAL A 615 -9.06 -3.71 -4.48
CA VAL A 615 -10.45 -3.39 -4.14
C VAL A 615 -11.32 -4.64 -4.18
N ARG A 616 -11.17 -5.45 -5.24
CA ARG A 616 -11.99 -6.66 -5.44
C ARG A 616 -11.86 -7.67 -4.30
N GLU A 617 -10.66 -7.84 -3.74
CA GLU A 617 -10.40 -8.72 -2.60
C GLU A 617 -11.08 -8.26 -1.31
N ARG A 618 -11.33 -6.96 -1.15
CA ARG A 618 -11.87 -6.37 0.08
C ARG A 618 -13.38 -6.16 0.01
N VAL A 619 -13.87 -5.71 -1.14
CA VAL A 619 -15.30 -5.52 -1.42
C VAL A 619 -15.61 -6.06 -2.81
N PRO A 620 -16.00 -7.35 -2.91
CA PRO A 620 -16.28 -7.98 -4.20
C PRO A 620 -17.63 -7.53 -4.80
N CYS A 621 -18.55 -7.06 -3.97
CA CYS A 621 -19.93 -6.77 -4.38
C CYS A 621 -20.11 -5.29 -4.73
N LEU A 622 -19.48 -4.85 -5.82
CA LEU A 622 -19.64 -3.52 -6.42
C LEU A 622 -20.44 -3.65 -7.71
N VAL A 623 -21.50 -2.85 -7.86
CA VAL A 623 -22.42 -2.96 -9.00
C VAL A 623 -22.77 -1.60 -9.56
N ARG A 624 -23.09 -1.57 -10.86
CA ARG A 624 -23.88 -0.51 -11.46
C ARG A 624 -25.16 -1.12 -12.01
N VAL A 625 -26.28 -0.69 -11.47
CA VAL A 625 -27.60 -0.92 -12.06
C VAL A 625 -27.83 0.14 -13.11
N VAL A 626 -28.18 -0.26 -14.32
CA VAL A 626 -28.59 0.63 -15.41
C VAL A 626 -30.02 0.34 -15.80
N VAL A 627 -30.73 1.37 -16.26
CA VAL A 627 -32.07 1.24 -16.83
C VAL A 627 -32.05 1.66 -18.30
N ASP A 628 -32.96 1.11 -19.11
CA ASP A 628 -33.09 1.52 -20.52
C ASP A 628 -33.22 3.06 -20.64
N GLY A 629 -32.31 3.68 -21.41
CA GLY A 629 -32.25 5.14 -21.61
C GLY A 629 -31.08 5.87 -20.92
N ASP A 630 -30.28 5.16 -20.10
CA ASP A 630 -29.05 5.67 -19.45
C ASP A 630 -27.84 5.87 -20.40
#